data_AF-A0A950DZQ3-F1
#
_entry.id   AF-A0A950DZQ3-F1
#
_cell.length_a   1.000
_cell.length_b   1.000
_cell.length_c   1.000
_cell.angle_alpha   90.00
_cell.angle_beta   90.00
_cell.angle_gamma   90.00
#
_symmetry.space_group_name_H-M   'P 1'
#
loop_
_entity.id
_entity.type
_entity.pdbx_description
1 polymer ?
#
loop_
_entity_poly.entity_id
_entity_poly.type
_entity_poly.pdbx_seq_one_letter_code
_entity_poly.pdbx_strand_id
1 'polypeptide(L)'
;MRNEIIWMVCDQLETPRTEYGPYFTRIEAEVAAIRLHACYLLRYEQSINADSEVVSEQVSTIRFPEHGTDVRLTLVYTRCASCGSAERHDYLWQAEVWADIHEFENTNHKVRLFVRTTDNQLTEVNDWRSTHAAGQRTV
;
A
#
# COMPACT_ATOMS: atom_id res chain seq x y z
N MET A 1 -24.81 -11.58 -5.96
CA MET A 1 -24.09 -10.31 -6.15
C MET A 1 -23.13 -10.15 -4.99
N ARG A 2 -21.87 -9.86 -5.29
CA ARG A 2 -20.81 -9.64 -4.30
C ARG A 2 -20.30 -8.21 -4.46
N ASN A 3 -20.08 -7.52 -3.36
CA ASN A 3 -19.42 -6.21 -3.38
C ASN A 3 -17.95 -6.36 -3.02
N GLU A 4 -17.08 -5.77 -3.81
CA GLU A 4 -15.65 -5.71 -3.56
C GLU A 4 -15.18 -4.26 -3.44
N ILE A 5 -14.22 -4.04 -2.55
CA ILE A 5 -13.56 -2.74 -2.41
C ILE A 5 -12.13 -2.92 -2.89
N ILE A 6 -11.76 -2.11 -3.88
CA ILE A 6 -10.42 -2.08 -4.44
C ILE A 6 -9.89 -0.65 -4.29
N TRP A 7 -8.63 -0.55 -3.91
CA TRP A 7 -7.94 0.73 -3.81
C TRP A 7 -6.91 0.87 -4.93
N MET A 8 -6.86 2.04 -5.54
CA MET A 8 -5.81 2.46 -6.46
C MET A 8 -5.20 3.75 -5.93
N VAL A 9 -4.03 4.13 -6.45
CA VAL A 9 -3.38 5.41 -6.14
C VAL A 9 -3.03 6.15 -7.43
N CYS A 10 -3.10 7.47 -7.41
CA CYS A 10 -2.72 8.31 -8.55
C CYS A 10 -2.16 9.68 -8.12
N ASP A 11 -1.39 10.29 -9.02
CA ASP A 11 -0.79 11.61 -8.85
C ASP A 11 -1.78 12.75 -9.08
N GLN A 12 -2.73 12.56 -10.00
CA GLN A 12 -3.73 13.56 -10.40
C GLN A 12 -5.10 12.95 -10.69
N LEU A 13 -6.13 13.80 -10.73
CA LEU A 13 -7.52 13.39 -11.00
C LEU A 13 -7.94 13.58 -12.45
N GLU A 14 -7.28 14.49 -13.17
CA GLU A 14 -7.57 14.78 -14.57
C GLU A 14 -7.16 13.63 -15.48
N THR A 15 -7.92 13.40 -16.56
CA THR A 15 -7.61 12.37 -17.55
C THR A 15 -6.77 12.92 -18.69
N PRO A 16 -5.80 12.14 -19.21
CA PRO A 16 -5.40 10.80 -18.78
C PRO A 16 -4.58 10.82 -17.47
N ARG A 17 -4.87 9.88 -16.56
CA ARG A 17 -4.08 9.65 -15.34
C ARG A 17 -3.57 8.22 -15.29
N THR A 18 -2.45 8.02 -14.61
CA THR A 18 -1.94 6.69 -14.32
C THR A 18 -2.42 6.27 -12.93
N GLU A 19 -3.04 5.09 -12.86
CA GLU A 19 -3.49 4.49 -11.61
C GLU A 19 -2.61 3.30 -11.27
N TYR A 20 -2.20 3.19 -10.00
CA TYR A 20 -1.39 2.09 -9.50
C TYR A 20 -2.18 1.28 -8.47
N GLY A 21 -2.13 -0.05 -8.57
CA GLY A 21 -2.90 -1.00 -7.77
C GLY A 21 -3.17 -2.29 -8.56
N PRO A 22 -4.12 -3.14 -8.15
CA PRO A 22 -5.06 -2.98 -7.04
C PRO A 22 -4.47 -3.26 -5.65
N TYR A 23 -4.94 -2.54 -4.65
CA TYR A 23 -4.70 -2.82 -3.22
C TYR A 23 -6.01 -3.21 -2.54
N PHE A 24 -5.95 -4.17 -1.61
CA PHE A 24 -7.16 -4.74 -1.00
C PHE A 24 -7.45 -4.14 0.38
N THR A 25 -6.49 -3.40 0.95
CA THR A 25 -6.71 -2.59 2.14
C THR A 25 -6.35 -1.13 1.90
N ARG A 26 -6.96 -0.24 2.68
CA ARG A 26 -6.61 1.19 2.66
C ARG A 26 -5.15 1.41 3.01
N ILE A 27 -4.62 0.66 3.96
CA ILE A 27 -3.23 0.80 4.45
C ILE A 27 -2.23 0.45 3.34
N GLU A 28 -2.46 -0.65 2.60
CA GLU A 28 -1.64 -1.02 1.45
C GLU A 28 -1.60 0.12 0.41
N ALA A 29 -2.74 0.75 0.13
CA ALA A 29 -2.83 1.89 -0.77
C ALA A 29 -2.11 3.14 -0.23
N GLU A 30 -2.24 3.44 1.06
CA GLU A 30 -1.55 4.57 1.70
C GLU A 30 -0.02 4.40 1.66
N VAL A 31 0.48 3.19 1.94
CA VAL A 31 1.92 2.88 1.83
C VAL A 31 2.39 3.04 0.39
N ALA A 32 1.62 2.54 -0.58
CA ALA A 32 1.93 2.71 -1.99
C ALA A 32 1.92 4.19 -2.42
N ALA A 33 0.96 4.98 -1.95
CA ALA A 33 0.89 6.40 -2.25
C ALA A 33 2.12 7.15 -1.75
N ILE A 34 2.62 6.82 -0.56
CA ILE A 34 3.87 7.40 -0.03
C ILE A 34 5.06 7.02 -0.94
N ARG A 35 5.21 5.73 -1.28
CA ARG A 35 6.33 5.24 -2.12
C ARG A 35 6.33 5.84 -3.52
N LEU A 36 5.15 6.04 -4.10
CA LEU A 36 4.97 6.60 -5.43
C LEU A 36 4.92 8.14 -5.46
N HIS A 37 4.97 8.79 -4.30
CA HIS A 37 4.67 10.22 -4.17
C HIS A 37 3.31 10.62 -4.77
N ALA A 38 2.34 9.70 -4.72
CA ALA A 38 0.98 9.93 -5.20
C ALA A 38 0.17 10.76 -4.19
N CYS A 39 -0.72 11.62 -4.69
CA CYS A 39 -1.49 12.56 -3.87
C CYS A 39 -2.94 12.13 -3.68
N TYR A 40 -3.38 11.05 -4.31
CA TYR A 40 -4.76 10.59 -4.28
C TYR A 40 -4.85 9.08 -4.11
N LEU A 41 -5.78 8.66 -3.25
CA LEU A 41 -6.29 7.30 -3.21
C LEU A 41 -7.64 7.27 -3.95
N LEU A 42 -7.86 6.25 -4.75
CA LEU A 42 -9.12 5.97 -5.42
C LEU A 42 -9.70 4.71 -4.81
N ARG A 43 -10.91 4.81 -4.28
CA ARG A 43 -11.63 3.66 -3.72
C ARG A 43 -12.75 3.28 -4.68
N TYR A 44 -12.59 2.13 -5.30
CA TYR A 44 -13.54 1.49 -6.19
C TYR A 44 -14.43 0.56 -5.37
N GLU A 45 -15.73 0.86 -5.34
CA GLU A 45 -16.76 -0.08 -4.90
C GLU A 45 -17.37 -0.73 -6.13
N GLN A 46 -17.16 -2.04 -6.28
CA GLN A 46 -17.63 -2.81 -7.42
C GLN A 46 -18.69 -3.82 -7.00
N SER A 47 -19.81 -3.87 -7.69
CA SER A 47 -20.80 -4.94 -7.56
C SER A 47 -20.61 -5.95 -8.70
N ILE A 48 -20.38 -7.20 -8.33
CA ILE A 48 -20.05 -8.28 -9.25
C ILE A 48 -21.19 -9.31 -9.30
N ASN A 49 -21.59 -9.72 -10.50
CA ASN A 49 -22.61 -10.75 -10.71
C ASN A 49 -22.07 -12.17 -10.45
N ALA A 50 -22.91 -13.19 -10.65
CA ALA A 50 -22.51 -14.59 -10.46
C ALA A 50 -21.43 -15.05 -11.47
N ASP A 51 -21.37 -14.40 -12.62
CA ASP A 51 -20.45 -14.68 -13.72
C ASP A 51 -19.12 -13.91 -13.60
N SER A 52 -18.89 -13.25 -12.45
CA SER A 52 -17.70 -12.45 -12.16
C SER A 52 -17.54 -11.18 -13.00
N GLU A 53 -18.63 -10.67 -13.58
CA GLU A 53 -18.66 -9.41 -14.31
C GLU A 53 -19.03 -8.25 -13.38
N VAL A 54 -18.36 -7.11 -13.56
CA VAL A 54 -18.69 -5.85 -12.86
C VAL A 54 -19.97 -5.27 -13.45
N VAL A 55 -21.02 -5.22 -12.62
CA VAL A 55 -22.34 -4.70 -12.99
C VAL A 55 -22.46 -3.22 -12.69
N SER A 56 -21.81 -2.76 -11.63
CA SER A 56 -21.75 -1.35 -11.26
C SER A 56 -20.44 -1.04 -10.55
N GLU A 57 -19.95 0.18 -10.76
CA GLU A 57 -18.73 0.69 -10.18
C GLU A 57 -18.94 2.12 -9.70
N GLN A 58 -18.53 2.39 -8.46
CA GLN A 58 -18.48 3.73 -7.90
C GLN A 58 -17.05 4.03 -7.45
N VAL A 59 -16.54 5.19 -7.86
CA VAL A 59 -15.20 5.65 -7.48
C VAL A 59 -15.33 6.83 -6.53
N SER A 60 -14.76 6.69 -5.34
CA SER A 60 -14.56 7.82 -4.42
C SER A 60 -13.09 8.19 -4.36
N THR A 61 -12.80 9.48 -4.53
CA THR A 61 -11.44 10.02 -4.45
C THR A 61 -11.17 10.56 -3.06
N ILE A 62 -10.01 10.22 -2.51
CA ILE A 62 -9.52 10.73 -1.23
C ILE A 62 -8.19 11.40 -1.51
N ARG A 63 -8.08 12.71 -1.24
CA ARG A 63 -6.80 13.40 -1.28
C ARG A 63 -5.95 12.88 -0.13
N PHE A 64 -4.84 12.25 -0.48
CA PHE A 64 -3.83 11.86 0.46
C PHE A 64 -3.04 13.12 0.87
N PRO A 65 -2.81 13.36 2.18
CA PRO A 65 -2.08 14.54 2.61
C PRO A 65 -0.71 14.57 1.92
N GLU A 66 -0.43 15.67 1.22
CA GLU A 66 0.88 15.91 0.61
C GLU A 66 1.96 15.76 1.68
N HIS A 67 3.05 15.08 1.32
CA HIS A 67 4.21 14.79 2.17
C HIS A 67 4.44 15.85 3.24
N GLY A 68 3.85 15.60 4.42
CA GLY A 68 3.57 16.66 5.38
C GLY A 68 2.41 16.30 6.31
N THR A 69 2.69 15.43 7.28
CA THR A 69 2.04 15.46 8.61
C THR A 69 0.57 15.04 8.79
N ASP A 70 0.00 14.03 8.11
CA ASP A 70 -1.18 13.35 8.75
C ASP A 70 -1.63 11.96 8.25
N VAL A 71 -0.74 11.10 7.76
CA VAL A 71 -0.94 9.67 8.07
C VAL A 71 -0.06 9.40 9.26
N ARG A 72 -0.66 9.45 10.47
CA ARG A 72 0.00 8.96 11.67
C ARG A 72 0.09 7.43 11.59
N LEU A 73 0.92 6.91 10.69
CA LEU A 73 1.73 5.74 11.02
C LEU A 73 2.45 6.16 12.30
N THR A 74 1.89 5.78 13.44
CA THR A 74 2.44 6.27 14.71
C THR A 74 3.81 5.67 14.89
N LEU A 75 4.00 4.43 14.41
CA LEU A 75 5.22 3.66 14.47
C LEU A 75 5.29 2.68 13.30
N VAL A 76 6.46 2.58 12.67
CA VAL A 76 6.76 1.59 11.63
C VAL A 76 7.68 0.54 12.25
N TYR A 77 7.49 -0.74 11.90
CA TYR A 77 8.31 -1.84 12.42
C TYR A 77 8.71 -2.79 11.31
N THR A 78 9.93 -3.28 11.39
CA THR A 78 10.39 -4.40 10.57
C THR A 78 10.59 -5.63 11.44
N ARG A 79 10.33 -6.81 10.90
CA ARG A 79 10.71 -8.08 11.52
C ARG A 79 11.15 -9.08 10.46
N CYS A 80 12.34 -9.64 10.60
CA CYS A 80 12.80 -10.74 9.77
C CYS A 80 12.03 -12.02 10.11
N ALA A 81 11.42 -12.63 9.09
CA ALA A 81 10.72 -13.89 9.21
C ALA A 81 11.67 -15.07 9.46
N SER A 82 12.93 -14.95 9.05
CA SER A 82 13.92 -16.03 9.09
C SER A 82 14.67 -16.10 10.42
N CYS A 83 15.21 -14.96 10.90
CA CYS A 83 15.98 -14.92 12.14
C CYS A 83 15.28 -14.22 13.31
N GLY A 84 14.14 -13.57 13.07
CA GLY A 84 13.37 -12.89 14.12
C GLY A 84 13.89 -11.51 14.53
N SER A 85 15.01 -11.02 13.98
CA SER A 85 15.48 -9.64 14.19
C SER A 85 14.38 -8.63 13.86
N ALA A 86 14.20 -7.61 14.70
CA ALA A 86 13.17 -6.61 14.54
C ALA A 86 13.69 -5.22 14.90
N GLU A 87 13.17 -4.19 14.24
CA GLU A 87 13.56 -2.79 14.46
C GLU A 87 12.35 -1.86 14.37
N ARG A 88 12.40 -0.74 15.10
CA ARG A 88 11.39 0.32 15.06
C ARG A 88 11.91 1.50 14.24
N HIS A 89 11.07 2.01 13.37
CA HIS A 89 11.39 3.10 12.44
C HIS A 89 10.42 4.25 12.61
N ASP A 90 10.93 5.47 12.44
CA ASP A 90 10.12 6.68 12.45
C ASP A 90 9.56 6.96 11.04
N TYR A 91 10.17 6.39 9.99
CA TYR A 91 9.76 6.55 8.60
C TYR A 91 9.79 5.24 7.81
N LEU A 92 8.94 5.11 6.78
CA LEU A 92 8.92 3.93 5.88
C LEU A 92 10.26 3.71 5.16
N TRP A 93 10.93 4.79 4.72
CA TRP A 93 12.22 4.66 4.05
C TRP A 93 13.32 4.06 4.96
N GLN A 94 13.27 4.32 6.28
CA GLN A 94 14.21 3.71 7.23
C GLN A 94 13.97 2.21 7.34
N ALA A 95 12.70 1.80 7.34
CA ALA A 95 12.30 0.40 7.32
C ALA A 95 12.76 -0.31 6.04
N GLU A 96 12.63 0.35 4.88
CA GLU A 96 13.14 -0.16 3.60
C GLU A 96 14.67 -0.33 3.63
N VAL A 97 15.41 0.70 4.05
CA VAL A 97 16.89 0.65 4.14
C VAL A 97 17.35 -0.44 5.10
N TRP A 98 16.74 -0.53 6.28
CA TRP A 98 17.08 -1.56 7.25
C TRP A 98 16.86 -2.95 6.67
N ALA A 99 15.73 -3.13 5.99
CA ALA A 99 15.38 -4.41 5.40
C ALA A 99 16.31 -4.78 4.24
N ASP A 100 16.69 -3.81 3.39
CA ASP A 100 17.63 -4.02 2.29
C ASP A 100 19.01 -4.45 2.79
N ILE A 101 19.52 -3.76 3.81
CA ILE A 101 20.78 -4.12 4.46
C ILE A 101 20.67 -5.53 5.06
N HIS A 102 19.60 -5.80 5.82
CA HIS A 102 19.42 -7.08 6.49
C HIS A 102 19.32 -8.25 5.51
N GLU A 103 18.55 -8.12 4.43
CA GLU A 103 18.38 -9.14 3.40
C GLU A 103 19.64 -9.30 2.53
N PHE A 104 20.41 -8.22 2.33
CA PHE A 104 21.70 -8.28 1.64
C PHE A 104 22.77 -9.00 2.47
N GLU A 105 22.87 -8.68 3.76
CA GLU A 105 23.84 -9.29 4.68
C GLU A 105 23.50 -10.75 5.01
N ASN A 106 22.22 -11.15 4.87
CA ASN A 106 21.74 -12.48 5.25
C ASN A 106 20.97 -13.15 4.12
N THR A 107 21.65 -13.99 3.35
CA THR A 107 21.06 -14.77 2.25
C THR A 107 19.82 -15.54 2.71
N ASN A 108 18.73 -15.48 1.94
CA ASN A 108 17.43 -16.10 2.22
C ASN A 108 16.66 -15.53 3.42
N HIS A 109 17.08 -14.39 3.97
CA HIS A 109 16.24 -13.66 4.92
C HIS A 109 15.15 -12.90 4.18
N LYS A 110 13.99 -12.77 4.83
CA LYS A 110 12.86 -11.97 4.33
C LYS A 110 12.30 -11.12 5.45
N VAL A 111 12.23 -9.83 5.22
CA VAL A 111 11.74 -8.85 6.18
C VAL A 111 10.28 -8.52 5.90
N ARG A 112 9.48 -8.55 6.96
CA ARG A 112 8.07 -8.15 6.99
C ARG A 112 7.97 -6.75 7.57
N LEU A 113 7.06 -5.95 7.03
CA LEU A 113 6.74 -4.61 7.50
C LEU A 113 5.43 -4.64 8.29
N PHE A 114 5.44 -3.97 9.43
CA PHE A 114 4.26 -3.74 10.23
C PHE A 114 4.12 -2.25 10.49
N VAL A 115 2.87 -1.79 10.52
CA VAL A 115 2.55 -0.40 10.82
C VAL A 115 1.59 -0.33 11.98
N ARG A 116 1.80 0.67 12.85
CA ARG A 116 0.85 0.98 13.92
C ARG A 116 -0.08 2.10 13.51
N THR A 117 -1.37 1.78 13.51
CA THR A 117 -2.46 2.69 13.19
C THR A 117 -2.87 3.52 14.42
N THR A 118 -3.68 4.56 14.20
CA THR A 118 -4.14 5.47 15.27
C THR A 118 -5.02 4.79 16.32
N ASP A 119 -5.66 3.68 15.99
CA ASP A 119 -6.38 2.80 16.91
C ASP A 119 -5.46 1.81 17.65
N ASN A 120 -4.14 2.02 17.58
CA ASN A 120 -3.11 1.30 18.31
C ASN A 120 -2.93 -0.16 17.87
N GLN A 121 -3.58 -0.57 16.77
CA GLN A 121 -3.42 -1.89 16.17
C GLN A 121 -2.11 -1.98 15.38
N LEU A 122 -1.50 -3.16 15.37
CA LEU A 122 -0.29 -3.46 14.59
C LEU A 122 -0.71 -4.34 13.41
N THR A 123 -0.56 -3.81 12.19
CA THR A 123 -0.99 -4.49 10.96
C THR A 123 0.21 -4.80 10.09
N GLU A 124 0.32 -6.04 9.60
CA GLU A 124 1.31 -6.42 8.59
C GLU A 124 0.93 -5.83 7.24
N VAL A 125 1.89 -5.21 6.55
CA VAL A 125 1.71 -4.71 5.18
C VAL A 125 2.12 -5.82 4.23
N ASN A 126 1.14 -6.44 3.57
CA ASN A 126 1.41 -7.48 2.58
C ASN A 126 2.11 -6.89 1.36
N ASP A 127 3.00 -7.68 0.74
CA ASP A 127 3.69 -7.33 -0.50
C ASP A 127 4.35 -5.94 -0.50
N TRP A 128 4.77 -5.47 0.69
CA TRP A 128 5.38 -4.14 0.87
C TRP A 128 6.71 -3.98 0.13
N ARG A 129 7.36 -5.10 -0.22
CA ARG A 129 8.57 -5.16 -1.06
C ARG A 129 8.29 -5.13 -2.56
N SER A 130 7.04 -5.31 -3.00
CA SER A 130 6.72 -5.36 -4.42
C SER A 130 6.99 -4.00 -5.06
N THR A 131 7.99 -3.96 -5.94
CA THR A 131 8.22 -2.90 -6.90
C THR A 131 7.24 -3.12 -8.05
N HIS A 132 6.48 -2.08 -8.41
CA HIS A 132 5.39 -2.16 -9.36
C HIS A 132 5.78 -2.82 -10.70
N ALA A 133 5.10 -3.90 -11.04
CA ALA A 133 4.99 -4.39 -12.41
C ALA A 133 3.52 -4.74 -12.71
N ALA A 134 2.70 -3.70 -12.88
CA ALA A 134 1.42 -3.79 -13.62
C ALA A 134 0.98 -2.38 -14.02
N GLY A 135 1.83 -1.69 -14.78
CA GLY A 135 1.33 -0.70 -15.72
C GLY A 135 0.58 -1.42 -16.85
N GLN A 136 -0.43 -0.74 -17.38
CA GLN A 136 -1.24 -1.07 -18.57
C GLN A 136 -2.42 -2.03 -18.35
N ARG A 137 -3.58 -1.43 -18.05
CA ARG A 137 -4.74 -1.64 -18.92
C ARG A 137 -4.94 -0.39 -19.76
N THR A 138 -4.39 -0.44 -20.97
CA THR A 138 -4.75 0.46 -22.06
C THR A 138 -6.22 0.21 -22.42
N VAL A 139 -6.90 1.31 -22.69
CA VAL A 139 -8.30 1.52 -23.14
C VAL A 139 -8.91 0.37 -23.94
#